data_AF-A0A369CDM0-F1
#
_entry.id   AF-A0A369CDM0-F1
#
_cell.length_a   1.000
_cell.length_b   1.000
_cell.length_c   1.000
_cell.angle_alpha   90.00
_cell.angle_beta   90.00
_cell.angle_gamma   90.00
#
_symmetry.space_group_name_H-M   'P 1'
#
loop_
_entity.id
_entity.type
_entity.pdbx_description
1 polymer ?
#
loop_
_entity_poly.entity_id
_entity_poly.type
_entity_poly.pdbx_seq_one_letter_code
_entity_poly.pdbx_strand_id
1 'polypeptide(L)'
;MKRHPSLQRLSRDHHHALVLAKRLLELPADADAETLEAAGAHVLERWRAEVGPHFAAEEECLLPVFGRHAGARHPEIIETLCQHVELRGLADAVAAARAAGTAPALETLRALGEGLRAHVRYEEGVLFPAVEAALDAPALARLVALLGE
;
A
#
# COMPACT_ATOMS: atom_id res chain seq x y z
N MET A 1 15.38 -7.14 11.02
CA MET A 1 16.20 -7.64 9.89
C MET A 1 16.48 -6.45 8.98
N LYS A 2 17.73 -6.23 8.52
CA LYS A 2 17.98 -5.14 7.55
C LYS A 2 17.56 -5.67 6.18
N ARG A 3 16.61 -5.00 5.52
CA ARG A 3 16.19 -5.33 4.15
C ARG A 3 17.36 -5.22 3.17
N HIS A 4 17.35 -6.02 2.12
CA HIS A 4 18.25 -5.81 1.00
C HIS A 4 18.10 -4.37 0.46
N PRO A 5 19.19 -3.67 0.08
CA PRO A 5 19.12 -2.26 -0.37
C PRO A 5 18.03 -1.98 -1.42
N SER A 6 17.81 -2.93 -2.33
CA SER A 6 16.76 -2.87 -3.36
C SER A 6 15.33 -2.77 -2.83
N LEU A 7 15.08 -3.19 -1.59
CA LEU A 7 13.76 -3.17 -0.94
C LEU A 7 13.68 -2.10 0.16
N GLN A 8 14.80 -1.49 0.54
CA GLN A 8 14.81 -0.48 1.60
C GLN A 8 14.03 0.78 1.22
N ARG A 9 13.96 1.14 -0.07
CA ARG A 9 13.13 2.25 -0.53
C ARG A 9 11.64 1.96 -0.28
N LEU A 10 11.13 0.85 -0.80
CA LEU A 10 9.73 0.45 -0.61
C LEU A 10 9.40 0.31 0.89
N SER A 11 10.29 -0.33 1.65
CA SER A 11 10.13 -0.48 3.11
C SER A 11 10.12 0.87 3.87
N ARG A 12 10.80 1.91 3.37
CA ARG A 12 10.72 3.26 3.95
C ARG A 12 9.35 3.88 3.71
N ASP A 13 8.79 3.70 2.52
CA ASP A 13 7.48 4.24 2.15
C ASP A 13 6.35 3.65 3.02
N HIS A 14 6.51 2.41 3.50
CA HIS A 14 5.58 1.76 4.45
C HIS A 14 5.37 2.56 5.73
N HIS A 15 6.36 3.34 6.19
CA HIS A 15 6.18 4.18 7.37
C HIS A 15 5.04 5.18 7.19
N HIS A 16 4.95 5.79 6.01
CA HIS A 16 3.90 6.75 5.69
C HIS A 16 2.51 6.10 5.65
N ALA A 17 2.42 4.91 5.03
CA ALA A 17 1.20 4.12 5.02
C ALA A 17 0.73 3.73 6.44
N LEU A 18 1.65 3.35 7.33
CA LEU A 18 1.34 3.01 8.73
C LEU A 18 0.88 4.22 9.56
N VAL A 19 1.50 5.39 9.35
CA VAL A 19 1.05 6.64 9.99
C VAL A 19 -0.37 6.98 9.55
N LEU A 20 -0.66 6.84 8.26
CA LEU A 20 -1.99 7.08 7.71
C LEU A 20 -3.01 6.09 8.27
N ALA A 21 -2.69 4.80 8.26
CA ALA A 21 -3.50 3.74 8.85
C ALA A 21 -3.85 4.04 10.32
N LYS A 22 -2.84 4.39 11.13
CA LYS A 22 -3.04 4.72 12.55
C LYS A 22 -4.04 5.87 12.72
N ARG A 23 -3.90 6.96 11.96
CA ARG A 23 -4.79 8.13 12.04
C ARG A 23 -6.25 7.77 11.76
N LEU A 24 -6.50 6.94 10.74
CA LEU A 24 -7.86 6.51 10.38
C LEU A 24 -8.48 5.62 11.48
N LEU A 25 -7.67 4.76 12.10
CA LEU A 25 -8.12 3.87 13.15
C LEU A 25 -8.40 4.58 14.47
N GLU A 26 -7.70 5.68 14.74
CA GLU A 26 -7.87 6.50 15.94
C GLU A 26 -9.03 7.52 15.83
N LEU A 27 -9.75 7.55 14.70
CA LEU A 27 -10.95 8.37 14.57
C LEU A 27 -11.99 8.01 15.65
N PRO A 28 -12.58 9.01 16.35
CA PRO A 28 -13.60 8.76 17.36
C PRO A 28 -14.81 8.02 16.80
N ALA A 29 -15.47 7.19 17.62
CA ALA A 29 -16.69 6.49 17.22
C ALA A 29 -17.88 7.44 16.99
N ASP A 30 -17.86 8.61 17.62
CA ASP A 30 -18.84 9.69 17.53
C ASP A 30 -18.34 10.87 16.69
N ALA A 31 -17.35 10.65 15.81
CA ALA A 31 -16.83 11.68 14.91
C ALA A 31 -17.95 12.29 14.05
N ASP A 32 -17.99 13.62 14.01
CA ASP A 32 -18.95 14.36 13.20
C ASP A 32 -18.57 14.38 11.72
N ALA A 33 -19.50 14.85 10.88
CA ALA A 33 -19.32 14.90 9.43
C ALA A 33 -18.11 15.77 9.01
N GLU A 34 -17.82 16.84 9.74
CA GLU A 34 -16.66 17.70 9.45
C GLU A 34 -15.34 16.97 9.70
N THR A 35 -15.24 16.26 10.81
CA THR A 35 -14.07 15.42 11.16
C THR A 35 -13.85 14.31 10.13
N LEU A 36 -14.92 13.62 9.73
CA LEU A 36 -14.86 12.54 8.75
C LEU A 36 -14.49 13.07 7.35
N GLU A 37 -15.03 14.23 6.96
CA GLU A 37 -14.66 14.89 5.70
C GLU A 37 -13.18 15.30 5.70
N ALA A 38 -12.69 15.91 6.79
CA ALA A 38 -11.28 16.29 6.91
C ALA A 38 -10.35 15.07 6.85
N ALA A 39 -10.72 13.97 7.50
CA ALA A 39 -9.98 12.72 7.42
C ALA A 39 -10.00 12.14 5.99
N GLY A 40 -11.14 12.18 5.32
CA GLY A 40 -11.32 11.79 3.92
C GLY A 40 -10.46 12.62 2.95
N ALA A 41 -10.42 13.93 3.13
CA ALA A 41 -9.59 14.82 2.34
C ALA A 41 -8.09 14.49 2.52
N HIS A 42 -7.68 14.34 3.77
CA HIS A 42 -6.29 14.05 4.11
C HIS A 42 -5.83 12.68 3.57
N VAL A 43 -6.63 11.62 3.76
CA VAL A 43 -6.25 10.29 3.28
C VAL A 43 -6.11 10.25 1.76
N LEU A 44 -6.98 10.94 1.02
CA LEU A 44 -6.88 10.98 -0.45
C LEU A 44 -5.69 11.80 -0.94
N GLU A 45 -5.32 12.86 -0.22
CA GLU A 45 -4.08 13.59 -0.49
C GLU A 45 -2.86 12.68 -0.34
N ARG A 46 -2.72 12.00 0.81
CA ARG A 46 -1.61 11.07 1.05
C ARG A 46 -1.63 9.87 0.12
N TRP A 47 -2.82 9.37 -0.20
CA TRP A 47 -3.00 8.30 -1.17
C TRP A 47 -2.38 8.65 -2.52
N ARG A 48 -2.68 9.84 -3.05
CA ARG A 48 -2.13 10.28 -4.34
C ARG A 48 -0.62 10.55 -4.29
N ALA A 49 -0.14 11.07 -3.17
CA ALA A 49 1.26 11.46 -3.02
C ALA A 49 2.20 10.28 -2.70
N GLU A 50 1.71 9.25 -2.00
CA GLU A 50 2.56 8.23 -1.38
C GLU A 50 2.10 6.81 -1.73
N VAL A 51 0.87 6.44 -1.35
CA VAL A 51 0.41 5.04 -1.46
C VAL A 51 0.22 4.60 -2.90
N GLY A 52 -0.41 5.43 -3.73
CA GLY A 52 -0.63 5.13 -5.15
C GLY A 52 0.67 4.95 -5.94
N PRO A 53 1.64 5.87 -5.84
CA PRO A 53 2.97 5.72 -6.44
C PRO A 53 3.74 4.50 -5.92
N HIS A 54 3.59 4.16 -4.64
CA HIS A 54 4.20 2.98 -4.04
C HIS A 54 3.65 1.70 -4.69
N PHE A 55 2.33 1.54 -4.75
CA PHE A 55 1.70 0.39 -5.43
C PHE A 55 2.10 0.31 -6.90
N ALA A 56 2.17 1.44 -7.61
CA ALA A 56 2.63 1.45 -8.99
C ALA A 56 4.07 0.93 -9.12
N ALA A 57 4.97 1.34 -8.22
CA ALA A 57 6.34 0.82 -8.21
C ALA A 57 6.38 -0.70 -7.98
N GLU A 58 5.48 -1.24 -7.15
CA GLU A 58 5.42 -2.68 -6.92
C GLU A 58 4.85 -3.43 -8.12
N GLU A 59 3.69 -2.98 -8.61
CA GLU A 59 2.97 -3.56 -9.75
C GLU A 59 3.81 -3.51 -11.05
N GLU A 60 4.54 -2.42 -11.28
CA GLU A 60 5.27 -2.18 -12.54
C GLU A 60 6.74 -2.64 -12.50
N CYS A 61 7.33 -2.76 -11.30
CA CYS A 61 8.76 -3.09 -11.16
C CYS A 61 9.03 -4.31 -10.28
N LEU A 62 8.56 -4.32 -9.03
CA LEU A 62 8.85 -5.42 -8.08
C LEU A 62 8.26 -6.75 -8.53
N LEU A 63 6.94 -6.79 -8.70
CA LEU A 63 6.19 -8.01 -9.00
C LEU A 63 6.57 -8.59 -10.38
N PRO A 64 6.83 -7.79 -11.44
CA PRO A 64 7.31 -8.34 -12.71
C PRO A 64 8.69 -8.99 -12.63
N VAL A 65 9.64 -8.38 -11.90
CA VAL A 65 10.97 -8.98 -11.69
C VAL A 65 10.82 -10.26 -10.87
N PHE A 66 10.03 -10.23 -9.81
CA PHE A 66 9.77 -11.42 -9.00
C PHE A 66 9.11 -12.54 -9.79
N GLY A 67 8.05 -12.25 -10.54
CA GLY A 67 7.33 -13.22 -11.36
C GLY A 67 8.18 -13.83 -12.48
N ARG A 68 9.19 -13.12 -13.00
CA ARG A 68 10.13 -13.68 -13.96
C ARG A 68 10.99 -14.80 -13.36
N HIS A 69 11.27 -14.75 -12.05
CA HIS A 69 12.14 -15.71 -11.36
C HIS A 69 11.35 -16.78 -10.60
N ALA A 70 10.21 -16.43 -10.01
CA ALA A 70 9.37 -17.32 -9.19
C ALA A 70 8.09 -17.82 -9.90
N GLY A 71 7.78 -17.28 -11.07
CA GLY A 71 6.58 -17.58 -11.86
C GLY A 71 5.49 -16.51 -11.72
N ALA A 72 4.85 -16.15 -12.84
CA ALA A 72 3.87 -15.05 -12.89
C ALA A 72 2.59 -15.27 -12.07
N ARG A 73 2.34 -16.50 -11.62
CA ARG A 73 1.19 -16.87 -10.77
C ARG A 73 1.61 -17.23 -9.35
N HIS A 74 2.76 -16.73 -8.90
CA HIS A 74 3.20 -16.93 -7.52
C HIS A 74 2.12 -16.44 -6.54
N PRO A 75 1.79 -17.18 -5.48
CA PRO A 75 0.70 -16.82 -4.56
C PRO A 75 0.82 -15.40 -4.01
N GLU A 76 2.04 -14.97 -3.69
CA GLU A 76 2.35 -13.67 -3.13
C GLU A 76 2.12 -12.52 -4.11
N ILE A 77 2.31 -12.74 -5.41
CA ILE A 77 1.95 -11.74 -6.44
C ILE A 77 0.43 -11.58 -6.49
N ILE A 78 -0.29 -12.70 -6.46
CA ILE A 78 -1.76 -12.70 -6.54
C ILE A 78 -2.34 -11.99 -5.31
N GLU A 79 -1.86 -12.36 -4.13
CA GLU A 79 -2.32 -11.77 -2.86
C GLU A 79 -2.04 -10.27 -2.79
N THR A 80 -0.84 -9.81 -3.15
CA THR A 80 -0.52 -8.37 -3.21
C THR A 80 -1.47 -7.63 -4.15
N LEU A 81 -1.70 -8.15 -5.36
CA LEU A 81 -2.62 -7.51 -6.32
C LEU A 81 -4.07 -7.49 -5.83
N CYS A 82 -4.52 -8.55 -5.15
CA CYS A 82 -5.85 -8.59 -4.53
C CYS A 82 -5.98 -7.49 -3.46
N GLN A 83 -5.01 -7.37 -2.55
CA GLN A 83 -4.99 -6.33 -1.53
C GLN A 83 -4.97 -4.92 -2.15
N HIS A 84 -4.21 -4.70 -3.22
CA HIS A 84 -4.18 -3.41 -3.93
C HIS A 84 -5.55 -3.05 -4.50
N VAL A 85 -6.24 -4.01 -5.12
CA VAL A 85 -7.59 -3.80 -5.67
C VAL A 85 -8.58 -3.42 -4.56
N GLU A 86 -8.57 -4.13 -3.43
CA GLU A 86 -9.43 -3.85 -2.29
C GLU A 86 -9.17 -2.45 -1.71
N LEU A 87 -7.90 -2.09 -1.49
CA LEU A 87 -7.52 -0.80 -0.94
C LEU A 87 -7.83 0.36 -1.91
N ARG A 88 -7.60 0.17 -3.21
CA ARG A 88 -8.00 1.15 -4.24
C ARG A 88 -9.52 1.34 -4.26
N GLY A 89 -10.30 0.27 -4.09
CA GLY A 89 -11.76 0.35 -3.99
C GLY A 89 -12.23 1.15 -2.77
N LEU A 90 -11.60 0.96 -1.62
CA LEU A 90 -11.89 1.75 -0.41
C LEU A 90 -11.53 3.24 -0.59
N ALA A 91 -10.36 3.53 -1.17
CA ALA A 91 -9.98 4.91 -1.48
C ALA A 91 -10.94 5.57 -2.48
N ASP A 92 -11.41 4.83 -3.50
CA ASP A 92 -12.42 5.31 -4.43
C ASP A 92 -13.77 5.59 -3.74
N ALA A 93 -14.21 4.71 -2.84
CA ALA A 93 -15.42 4.94 -2.06
C ALA A 93 -15.34 6.22 -1.21
N VAL A 94 -14.18 6.50 -0.60
CA VAL A 94 -13.92 7.77 0.09
C VAL A 94 -14.02 8.94 -0.89
N ALA A 95 -13.42 8.85 -2.07
CA ALA A 95 -13.48 9.91 -3.08
C ALA A 95 -14.90 10.16 -3.59
N ALA A 96 -15.68 9.09 -3.81
CA ALA A 96 -17.05 9.16 -4.29
C ALA A 96 -17.99 9.86 -3.30
N ALA A 97 -17.89 9.53 -2.01
CA ALA A 97 -18.69 10.19 -0.96
C ALA A 97 -18.47 11.71 -0.97
N ARG A 98 -17.20 12.12 -1.06
CA ARG A 98 -16.80 13.53 -1.08
C ARG A 98 -17.29 14.24 -2.34
N ALA A 99 -17.17 13.60 -3.50
CA ALA A 99 -17.68 14.14 -4.76
C ALA A 99 -19.21 14.33 -4.74
N ALA A 100 -19.93 13.51 -3.97
CA ALA A 100 -21.36 13.65 -3.74
C ALA A 100 -21.73 14.73 -2.68
N GLY A 101 -20.75 15.42 -2.11
CA GLY A 101 -20.97 16.43 -1.06
C GLY A 101 -21.31 15.83 0.30
N THR A 102 -20.96 14.56 0.54
CA THR A 102 -21.20 13.85 1.80
C THR A 102 -19.88 13.45 2.45
N ALA A 103 -19.86 13.42 3.79
CA ALA A 103 -18.71 12.90 4.50
C ALA A 103 -18.56 11.37 4.26
N PRO A 104 -17.32 10.85 4.11
CA PRO A 104 -17.10 9.41 4.06
C PRO A 104 -17.57 8.71 5.33
N ALA A 105 -18.08 7.48 5.20
CA ALA A 105 -18.45 6.67 6.35
C ALA A 105 -17.22 6.31 7.20
N LEU A 106 -17.36 6.37 8.52
CA LEU A 106 -16.30 6.01 9.47
C LEU A 106 -15.80 4.58 9.25
N GLU A 107 -16.70 3.66 8.93
CA GLU A 107 -16.40 2.26 8.65
C GLU A 107 -15.51 2.12 7.41
N THR A 108 -15.74 2.94 6.37
CA THR A 108 -14.90 2.93 5.17
C THR A 108 -13.49 3.45 5.47
N LEU A 109 -13.39 4.53 6.25
CA LEU A 109 -12.10 5.08 6.68
C LEU A 109 -11.32 4.09 7.56
N ARG A 110 -12.00 3.44 8.51
CA ARG A 110 -11.37 2.40 9.36
C ARG A 110 -10.96 1.19 8.55
N ALA A 111 -11.82 0.67 7.65
CA ALA A 111 -11.47 -0.44 6.77
C ALA A 111 -10.22 -0.15 5.93
N LEU A 112 -10.11 1.07 5.39
CA LEU A 112 -8.92 1.52 4.67
C LEU A 112 -7.67 1.52 5.58
N GLY A 113 -7.80 2.00 6.80
CA GLY A 113 -6.71 1.97 7.78
C GLY A 113 -6.29 0.56 8.19
N GLU A 114 -7.25 -0.34 8.42
CA GLU A 114 -6.96 -1.75 8.74
C GLU A 114 -6.29 -2.46 7.59
N GLY A 115 -6.80 -2.26 6.37
CA GLY A 115 -6.25 -2.83 5.15
C GLY A 115 -4.83 -2.35 4.89
N LEU A 116 -4.55 -1.03 4.98
CA LEU A 116 -3.19 -0.49 4.84
C LEU A 116 -2.21 -1.12 5.83
N ARG A 117 -2.62 -1.25 7.10
CA ARG A 117 -1.80 -1.89 8.14
C ARG A 117 -1.56 -3.37 7.85
N ALA A 118 -2.59 -4.09 7.40
CA ALA A 118 -2.50 -5.51 7.08
C ALA A 118 -1.60 -5.74 5.87
N HIS A 119 -1.74 -4.92 4.84
CA HIS A 119 -0.96 -4.95 3.61
C HIS A 119 0.53 -4.71 3.88
N VAL A 120 0.90 -3.63 4.59
CA VAL A 120 2.31 -3.39 4.97
C VAL A 120 2.89 -4.57 5.77
N ARG A 121 2.10 -5.15 6.69
CA ARG A 121 2.55 -6.32 7.46
C ARG A 121 2.75 -7.54 6.57
N TYR A 122 1.89 -7.74 5.58
CA TYR A 122 2.00 -8.83 4.62
C TYR A 122 3.27 -8.68 3.79
N GLU A 123 3.55 -7.48 3.28
CA GLU A 123 4.71 -7.27 2.42
C GLU A 123 6.02 -7.46 3.16
N GLU A 124 6.13 -6.85 4.34
CA GLU A 124 7.31 -7.02 5.19
C GLU A 124 7.43 -8.48 5.69
N GLY A 125 6.33 -9.11 6.06
CA GLY A 125 6.34 -10.44 6.66
C GLY A 125 6.49 -11.59 5.67
N VAL A 126 6.03 -11.40 4.43
CA VAL A 126 5.79 -12.50 3.48
C VAL A 126 6.35 -12.17 2.10
N LEU A 127 5.88 -11.09 1.44
CA LEU A 127 6.29 -10.78 0.06
C LEU A 127 7.80 -10.52 -0.04
N PHE A 128 8.35 -9.61 0.76
CA PHE A 128 9.75 -9.23 0.68
C PHE A 128 10.70 -10.39 1.01
N PRO A 129 10.46 -11.20 2.06
CA PRO A 129 11.20 -12.44 2.25
C PRO A 129 11.13 -13.41 1.06
N ALA A 130 9.97 -13.56 0.41
CA ALA A 130 9.83 -14.42 -0.77
C ALA A 130 10.64 -13.88 -1.96
N VAL A 131 10.63 -12.56 -2.16
CA VAL A 131 11.46 -11.87 -3.17
C VAL A 131 12.95 -12.09 -2.87
N GLU A 132 13.39 -11.86 -1.63
CA GLU A 132 14.79 -12.05 -1.22
C GLU A 132 15.25 -13.51 -1.39
N ALA A 133 14.36 -14.49 -1.24
CA ALA A 133 14.66 -15.91 -1.44
C ALA A 133 14.73 -16.31 -2.92
N ALA A 134 13.98 -15.65 -3.80
CA ALA A 134 13.88 -16.02 -5.21
C ALA A 134 14.85 -15.27 -6.13
N LEU A 135 15.28 -14.07 -5.76
CA LEU A 135 16.13 -13.24 -6.62
C LEU A 135 17.61 -13.41 -6.29
N ASP A 136 18.42 -13.60 -7.33
CA ASP A 136 19.87 -13.52 -7.24
C ASP A 136 20.36 -12.06 -7.26
N ALA A 137 21.65 -11.85 -7.01
CA ALA A 137 22.23 -10.51 -6.96
C ALA A 137 22.02 -9.69 -8.26
N PRO A 138 22.16 -10.25 -9.48
CA PRO A 138 21.81 -9.55 -10.71
C PRO A 138 20.34 -9.11 -10.79
N ALA A 139 19.39 -9.96 -10.37
CA ALA A 139 17.98 -9.61 -10.36
C ALA A 139 17.65 -8.51 -9.35
N LEU A 140 18.25 -8.56 -8.15
CA LEU A 140 18.11 -7.51 -7.13
C LEU A 140 18.70 -6.18 -7.61
N ALA A 141 19.84 -6.20 -8.32
CA ALA A 141 20.42 -4.98 -8.92
C ALA A 141 19.52 -4.39 -10.02
N ARG A 142 18.85 -5.24 -10.81
CA ARG A 142 17.88 -4.79 -11.82
C ARG A 142 16.68 -4.09 -11.18
N LEU A 143 16.23 -4.59 -10.03
CA LEU A 143 15.14 -3.97 -9.28
C LEU A 143 15.50 -2.56 -8.81
N VAL A 144 16.72 -2.34 -8.30
CA VAL A 144 17.23 -1.00 -7.92
C VAL A 144 17.13 -0.02 -9.10
N ALA A 145 17.64 -0.42 -10.27
CA ALA A 145 17.65 0.44 -11.45
C ALA A 145 16.23 0.78 -11.95
N LEU A 146 15.30 -0.18 -11.89
CA LEU A 146 13.90 0.05 -12.30
C LEU A 146 13.15 1.00 -11.36
N LEU A 147 13.50 0.96 -10.07
CA LEU A 147 12.93 1.84 -9.05
C LEU A 147 13.48 3.28 -9.12
N GLY A 148 14.35 3.58 -10.08
CA GLY A 148 14.84 4.93 -10.39
C GLY A 148 16.06 5.37 -9.59
N GLU A 149 16.96 4.44 -9.26
CA GLU A 149 18.26 4.72 -8.63
C GLU A 149 19.44 4.52 -9.59
#